data_AF-A0AAP9UF10-F1
#
_entry.id   AF-A0AAP9UF10-F1
#
_cell.length_a   1.000
_cell.length_b   1.000
_cell.length_c   1.000
_cell.angle_alpha   90.00
_cell.angle_beta   90.00
_cell.angle_gamma   90.00
#
_symmetry.space_group_name_H-M   'P 1'
#
loop_
_entity.id
_entity.type
_entity.pdbx_description
1 polymer ?
#
loop_
_entity_poly.entity_id
_entity_poly.type
_entity_poly.pdbx_seq_one_letter_code
_entity_poly.pdbx_strand_id
1 'polypeptide(L)' 'MTKILENLINNKYYSTKEEVEQKLNVFFAFNVLTQEEYTKLMQLAEEKYKETTTEETVTTE' A
#
# COMPACT_ATOMS: atom_id res chain seq x y z
N MET A 1 -11.74 11.65 1.39
CA MET A 1 -10.48 11.64 0.62
C MET A 1 -9.88 10.23 0.56
N THR A 2 -9.93 9.50 1.68
CA THR A 2 -9.53 8.09 1.82
C THR A 2 -10.03 7.13 0.75
N LYS A 3 -11.27 7.26 0.26
CA LYS A 3 -11.83 6.39 -0.81
C LYS A 3 -10.94 6.28 -2.06
N ILE A 4 -10.25 7.36 -2.44
CA ILE A 4 -9.34 7.33 -3.60
C ILE A 4 -8.12 6.47 -3.27
N LEU A 5 -7.50 6.69 -2.11
CA LEU A 5 -6.34 5.92 -1.66
C LEU A 5 -6.71 4.44 -1.46
N GLU A 6 -7.86 4.14 -0.85
CA GLU A 6 -8.38 2.78 -0.73
C GLU A 6 -8.53 2.11 -2.10
N ASN A 7 -9.07 2.81 -3.10
CA ASN A 7 -9.18 2.29 -4.46
C ASN A 7 -7.82 2.05 -5.13
N LEU A 8 -6.86 2.96 -4.96
CA LEU A 8 -5.51 2.80 -5.52
C LEU A 8 -4.80 1.58 -4.92
N ILE A 9 -4.91 1.38 -3.60
CA ILE A 9 -4.34 0.23 -2.89
C ILE A 9 -5.03 -1.06 -3.33
N ASN A 10 -6.36 -1.08 -3.39
CA ASN A 10 -7.14 -2.26 -3.80
C ASN A 10 -6.83 -2.70 -5.24
N ASN A 11 -6.67 -1.76 -6.17
CA ASN A 11 -6.38 -2.04 -7.58
C ASN A 11 -4.89 -2.28 -7.87
N LYS A 12 -4.04 -2.37 -6.84
CA LYS A 12 -2.59 -2.54 -6.98
C LYS A 12 -1.95 -1.52 -7.94
N TYR A 13 -2.33 -0.24 -7.84
CA TYR A 13 -1.75 0.83 -8.66
C TYR A 13 -0.29 1.13 -8.33
N TYR A 14 0.17 0.70 -7.16
CA TYR A 14 1.57 0.76 -6.77
C TYR A 14 2.22 -0.60 -7.03
N SER A 15 3.54 -0.63 -7.19
CA SER A 15 4.28 -1.86 -7.48
C SER A 15 4.64 -2.61 -6.20
N THR A 16 4.96 -1.86 -5.14
CA THR A 16 5.39 -2.43 -3.86
C THR A 16 4.62 -1.80 -2.70
N LYS A 17 4.60 -2.50 -1.55
CA LYS A 17 4.05 -1.98 -0.29
C LYS A 17 4.73 -0.66 0.08
N GLU A 18 6.04 -0.58 -0.11
CA GLU A 18 6.86 0.57 0.28
C GLU A 18 6.47 1.86 -0.46
N GLU A 19 6.09 1.77 -1.74
CA GLU A 19 5.55 2.91 -2.49
C GLU A 19 4.24 3.43 -1.90
N VAL A 20 3.38 2.52 -1.43
CA VAL A 20 2.13 2.87 -0.74
C VAL A 20 2.44 3.58 0.57
N GLU A 21 3.33 3.02 1.39
CA GLU A 21 3.73 3.57 2.69
C GLU A 21 4.30 4.98 2.53
N GLN A 22 5.21 5.20 1.57
CA GLN A 22 5.77 6.52 1.28
C GLN A 22 4.69 7.54 0.89
N LYS A 23 3.71 7.15 0.05
CA LYS A 23 2.59 8.03 -0.30
C LYS A 23 1.77 8.39 0.92
N LEU A 24 1.38 7.41 1.73
CA LEU A 24 0.55 7.62 2.91
C LEU A 24 1.28 8.48 3.96
N ASN A 25 2.60 8.32 4.11
CA ASN A 25 3.45 9.17 4.96
C ASN A 25 3.41 10.63 4.52
N VAL A 26 3.51 10.90 3.22
CA VAL A 26 3.39 12.27 2.69
C VAL A 26 2.01 12.84 3.02
N PHE A 27 0.92 12.13 2.72
CA PHE A 27 -0.42 12.62 3.03
C PHE A 27 -0.65 12.85 4.53
N PHE A 28 -0.07 12.02 5.38
CA PHE A 28 -0.11 12.20 6.83
C PHE A 28 0.70 13.42 7.29
N ALA A 29 1.92 13.60 6.77
CA ALA A 29 2.78 14.75 7.09
C ALA A 29 2.15 16.11 6.69
N PHE A 30 1.35 16.12 5.62
CA PHE A 30 0.60 17.31 5.18
C PHE A 30 -0.77 17.47 5.89
N ASN A 31 -1.05 16.68 6.94
CA ASN A 31 -2.33 16.67 7.67
C ASN A 31 -3.56 16.38 6.77
N VAL A 32 -3.35 15.69 5.65
CA VAL A 32 -4.43 15.28 4.73
C VAL A 32 -5.12 14.02 5.25
N LEU A 33 -4.36 13.16 5.94
CA LEU A 33 -4.88 11.98 6.64
C LEU A 33 -4.84 12.22 8.14
N THR A 34 -5.90 11.82 8.83
CA THR A 34 -5.87 11.63 10.28
C THR A 34 -5.09 10.36 10.64
N GLN A 35 -4.69 10.23 11.90
CA GLN A 35 -3.98 9.04 12.39
C GLN A 35 -4.81 7.76 12.21
N GLU A 36 -6.13 7.83 12.43
CA GLU A 36 -7.04 6.71 12.23
C GLU A 36 -7.08 6.27 10.76
N GLU A 37 -7.22 7.23 9.84
CA GLU A 37 -7.25 6.96 8.40
C GLU A 37 -5.91 6.43 7.89
N TYR A 38 -4.80 7.00 8.34
CA TYR A 38 -3.45 6.51 8.03
C TYR A 38 -3.28 5.05 8.47
N THR A 39 -3.65 4.73 9.71
CA THR A 39 -3.54 3.37 10.26
C THR A 39 -4.37 2.38 9.45
N LYS A 40 -5.61 2.73 9.11
CA LYS A 40 -6.51 1.89 8.32
C LYS A 40 -5.95 1.62 6.92
N LEU A 41 -5.41 2.65 6.25
CA LEU A 41 -4.81 2.52 4.92
C LEU A 41 -3.53 1.69 4.95
N MET A 42 -2.73 1.77 6.02
CA MET A 42 -1.52 0.94 6.19
C MET A 42 -1.86 -0.53 6.34
N GLN A 43 -2.90 -0.85 7.12
CA GLN A 43 -3.41 -2.22 7.25
C GLN A 43 -3.91 -2.75 5.90
N LEU A 44 -4.62 -1.92 5.13
CA LEU A 44 -5.06 -2.31 3.79
C LEU A 44 -3.88 -2.53 2.83
N ALA A 45 -2.86 -1.68 2.89
CA ALA A 45 -1.64 -1.86 2.11
C ALA A 45 -0.95 -3.17 2.47
N GLU A 46 -0.82 -3.47 3.76
CA GLU A 46 -0.26 -4.73 4.24
C GLU A 46 -1.09 -5.95 3.83
N GLU A 47 -2.42 -5.85 3.78
CA GLU A 47 -3.28 -6.94 3.30
C GLU A 47 -3.13 -7.17 1.79
N LYS A 48 -3.10 -6.10 0.98
CA LYS A 48 -3.12 -6.19 -0.50
C LYS A 48 -1.75 -6.42 -1.11
N TYR A 49 -0.70 -5.95 -0.44
CA TYR A 49 0.70 -6.04 -0.86
C TYR A 49 1.51 -6.94 0.07
N LYS A 50 0.88 -7.65 1.01
CA LYS A 50 1.49 -8.84 1.60
C LYS A 50 1.95 -9.68 0.44
N GLU A 51 3.26 -9.95 0.40
CA GLU A 51 3.84 -10.84 -0.57
C GLU A 51 2.96 -12.08 -0.63
N THR A 52 2.28 -12.27 -1.75
CA THR A 52 2.25 -13.62 -2.28
C THR A 52 3.71 -13.91 -2.55
N THR A 53 4.39 -14.48 -1.56
CA THR A 53 5.52 -15.37 -1.76
C THR A 53 4.99 -16.54 -2.60
N THR A 54 4.58 -16.27 -3.84
CA THR A 54 4.62 -17.26 -4.89
C THR A 54 6.07 -17.31 -5.28
N GLU A 55 6.75 -18.32 -4.75
CA GLU A 55 7.73 -19.07 -5.52
C GLU A 55 7.32 -19.07 -7.00
N GLU A 56 8.07 -18.37 -7.85
CA GLU A 56 8.39 -18.77 -9.22
C GLU A 56 9.41 -17.78 -9.80
N THR A 57 10.68 -18.07 -9.55
CA THR A 57 11.64 -18.27 -10.65
C THR A 57 12.55 -19.43 -10.26
N VAL A 58 12.04 -20.65 -10.48
CA VAL A 58 12.89 -21.83 -10.66
C VAL A 58 13.41 -21.79 -12.11
N THR A 59 14.73 -21.91 -12.23
CA THR A 59 15.57 -22.31 -13.39
C THR A 59 15.63 -21.45 -14.64
N THR A 60 16.85 -21.00 -14.98
CA THR A 60 17.60 -21.11 -16.26
C THR A 60 18.99 -20.49 -15.94
N GLU A 61 20.17 -21.12 -15.96
CA GLU A 61 20.80 -22.33 -16.53
C GLU A 61 21.98 -22.75 -15.64
#